data_AF-A2SL29-F1
#
_entry.id   AF-A2SL29-F1
#
_cell.length_a   1.000
_cell.length_b   1.000
_cell.length_c   1.000
_cell.angle_alpha   90.00
_cell.angle_beta   90.00
_cell.angle_gamma   90.00
#
_symmetry.space_group_name_H-M   'P 1'
#
loop_
_entity.id
_entity.type
_entity.pdbx_description
1 polymer ?
#
loop_
_entity_poly.entity_id
_entity_poly.type
_entity_poly.pdbx_seq_one_letter_code
_entity_poly.pdbx_strand_id
1 'polypeptide(L)'
;MTIEVKTSTQGTSGFAMLTRNEWEMAMESERHAFYFWNLRDPLKPKLAIVSSETMLNHMPQDQGMGQWDCTKVPFSAFTEQFASLDRNKSPI
;
A
#
# COMPACT_ATOMS: atom_id res chain seq x y z
N MET A 1 -9.64 3.90 -12.98
CA MET A 1 -8.60 3.27 -12.15
C MET A 1 -7.96 4.36 -11.31
N THR A 2 -7.94 4.21 -9.99
CA THR A 2 -7.29 5.13 -9.06
C THR A 2 -6.07 4.44 -8.43
N ILE A 3 -5.07 5.23 -8.04
CA ILE A 3 -3.83 4.73 -7.44
C ILE A 3 -3.54 5.56 -6.19
N GLU A 4 -3.36 4.88 -5.07
CA GLU A 4 -2.82 5.45 -3.83
C GLU A 4 -1.33 5.10 -3.74
N VAL A 5 -0.46 6.09 -3.51
CA VAL A 5 1.00 5.87 -3.49
C VAL A 5 1.55 6.15 -2.10
N LYS A 6 2.23 5.16 -1.50
CA LYS A 6 3.01 5.34 -0.26
C LYS A 6 4.44 4.92 -0.49
N THR A 7 5.38 5.59 0.17
CA THR A 7 6.82 5.33 -0.01
C THR A 7 7.53 5.19 1.32
N SER A 8 8.60 4.40 1.37
CA SER A 8 9.42 4.28 2.56
C SER A 8 10.91 4.16 2.23
N THR A 9 11.72 5.00 2.85
CA THR A 9 13.19 4.89 2.87
C THR A 9 13.69 3.88 3.90
N GLN A 10 12.82 3.42 4.80
CA GLN A 10 13.12 2.36 5.76
C GLN A 10 12.93 0.94 5.18
N GLY A 11 12.42 0.86 3.94
CA GLY A 11 12.11 -0.39 3.26
C GLY A 11 11.03 -1.20 3.98
N THR A 12 11.23 -2.51 4.10
CA THR A 12 10.27 -3.42 4.75
C THR A 12 10.09 -3.17 6.26
N SER A 13 11.00 -2.43 6.89
CA SER A 13 10.86 -1.96 8.27
C SER A 13 9.94 -0.74 8.42
N GLY A 14 9.51 -0.12 7.30
CA GLY A 14 8.60 1.00 7.29
C GLY A 14 7.12 0.61 7.33
N PHE A 15 6.26 1.63 7.40
CA PHE A 15 4.80 1.46 7.43
C PHE A 15 4.14 2.33 6.37
N ALA A 16 3.09 1.80 5.75
CA ALA A 16 2.11 2.58 5.02
C ALA A 16 1.08 3.10 6.03
N MET A 17 0.96 4.42 6.14
CA MET A 17 -0.11 5.07 6.89
C MET A 17 -1.32 5.15 5.97
N LEU A 18 -2.47 4.62 6.39
CA LEU A 18 -3.72 4.78 5.66
C LEU A 18 -4.78 5.36 6.59
N THR A 19 -5.43 6.42 6.13
CA THR A 19 -6.57 7.03 6.80
C THR A 19 -7.88 6.36 6.37
N ARG A 20 -8.92 6.55 7.17
CA ARG A 20 -10.27 6.08 6.86
C ARG A 20 -10.76 6.60 5.52
N ASN A 21 -10.61 7.89 5.28
CA ASN A 21 -11.06 8.50 4.03
C ASN A 21 -10.33 7.93 2.80
N GLU A 22 -9.02 7.69 2.87
CA GLU A 22 -8.28 7.06 1.77
C GLU A 22 -8.77 5.63 1.49
N TRP A 23 -9.07 4.86 2.54
CA TRP A 23 -9.63 3.52 2.40
C TRP A 23 -11.04 3.54 1.79
N GLU A 24 -11.92 4.42 2.26
CA GLU A 24 -13.28 4.57 1.74
C GLU A 24 -13.25 4.96 0.26
N MET A 25 -12.41 5.93 -0.13
CA MET A 25 -12.19 6.28 -1.54
C MET A 25 -11.66 5.11 -2.38
N ALA A 26 -10.81 4.25 -1.80
CA ALA A 26 -10.32 3.05 -2.48
C ALA A 26 -11.43 2.01 -2.73
N MET A 27 -12.45 1.94 -1.86
CA MET A 27 -13.59 1.03 -2.00
C MET A 27 -14.66 1.53 -2.96
N GLU A 28 -14.80 2.84 -3.15
CA GLU A 28 -15.74 3.43 -4.10
C GLU A 28 -15.30 3.25 -5.57
N SER A 29 -14.02 2.99 -5.81
CA SER A 29 -13.50 2.83 -7.17
C SER A 29 -13.59 1.38 -7.64
N GLU A 30 -14.18 1.14 -8.82
CA GLU A 30 -14.21 -0.19 -9.47
C GLU A 30 -12.81 -0.80 -9.67
N ARG A 31 -11.78 0.05 -9.79
CA ARG A 31 -10.38 -0.36 -9.94
C ARG A 31 -9.50 0.57 -9.13
N HIS A 32 -9.00 0.10 -7.99
CA HIS A 32 -8.02 0.80 -7.17
C HIS A 32 -6.79 -0.09 -6.92
N ALA A 33 -5.61 0.54 -6.81
CA ALA A 33 -4.39 -0.15 -6.44
C ALA A 33 -3.53 0.72 -5.52
N PHE A 34 -2.89 0.10 -4.54
CA PHE A 34 -1.92 0.73 -3.66
C PHE A 34 -0.50 0.44 -4.18
N TYR A 35 0.25 1.50 -4.45
CA TYR A 35 1.62 1.44 -4.95
C TYR A 35 2.56 1.75 -3.79
N PHE A 36 3.21 0.72 -3.27
CA PHE A 36 4.17 0.85 -2.19
C PHE A 36 5.59 0.82 -2.72
N TRP A 37 6.32 1.92 -2.54
CA TRP A 37 7.72 2.03 -2.96
C TRP A 37 8.66 1.80 -1.79
N ASN A 38 9.46 0.74 -1.90
CA ASN A 38 10.61 0.51 -1.04
C ASN A 38 11.83 1.22 -1.67
N LEU A 39 12.24 2.32 -1.03
CA LEU A 39 13.35 3.18 -1.45
C LEU A 39 14.56 3.06 -0.52
N ARG A 40 14.69 1.94 0.22
CA ARG A 40 15.83 1.72 1.13
C ARG A 40 17.17 1.73 0.40
N ASP A 41 17.22 1.15 -0.79
CA ASP A 41 18.33 1.25 -1.73
C ASP A 41 17.91 2.20 -2.87
N PRO A 42 18.42 3.45 -2.90
CA PRO A 42 18.06 4.43 -3.93
C PRO A 42 18.43 3.99 -5.36
N LEU A 43 19.41 3.09 -5.51
CA LEU A 43 19.82 2.57 -6.83
C LEU A 43 18.94 1.41 -7.29
N LYS A 44 18.19 0.78 -6.38
CA LYS A 44 17.34 -0.39 -6.64
C LYS A 44 15.97 -0.24 -5.98
N PRO A 45 15.16 0.75 -6.39
CA PRO A 45 13.81 0.90 -5.89
C PRO A 45 12.98 -0.33 -6.23
N LYS A 46 12.18 -0.79 -5.27
CA LYS A 46 11.23 -1.89 -5.48
C LYS A 46 9.80 -1.39 -5.32
N LEU A 47 8.92 -1.89 -6.16
CA LEU A 47 7.49 -1.60 -6.13
C LEU A 47 6.71 -2.84 -5.72
N ALA A 48 5.80 -2.68 -4.77
CA ALA A 48 4.70 -3.61 -4.55
C ALA A 48 3.40 -2.96 -5.04
N ILE A 49 2.67 -3.63 -5.92
CA ILE A 49 1.33 -3.25 -6.34
C ILE A 49 0.35 -4.14 -5.56
N VAL A 50 -0.47 -3.53 -4.72
CA VAL A 50 -1.37 -4.21 -3.80
C VAL A 50 -2.82 -3.88 -4.17
N SER A 51 -3.65 -4.89 -4.36
CA SER A 51 -5.07 -4.71 -4.62
C SER A 51 -5.83 -4.33 -3.35
N SER A 52 -7.00 -3.72 -3.53
CA SER A 52 -7.98 -3.49 -2.45
C SER A 52 -8.32 -4.78 -1.69
N GLU A 53 -8.45 -5.91 -2.37
CA GLU A 53 -8.72 -7.21 -1.77
C GLU A 53 -7.59 -7.68 -0.83
N THR A 54 -6.33 -7.55 -1.28
CA THR A 54 -5.19 -7.89 -0.43
C THR A 54 -5.08 -6.93 0.77
N MET A 55 -5.31 -5.63 0.54
CA MET A 55 -5.20 -4.59 1.57
C MET A 55 -6.30 -4.71 2.66
N LEU A 56 -7.50 -5.19 2.30
CA LEU A 56 -8.62 -5.40 3.21
C LEU A 56 -8.24 -6.22 4.46
N ASN A 57 -7.35 -7.20 4.30
CA ASN A 57 -6.88 -8.06 5.40
C ASN A 57 -6.12 -7.29 6.50
N HIS A 58 -5.74 -6.04 6.24
CA HIS A 58 -5.00 -5.19 7.18
C HIS A 58 -5.83 -4.02 7.71
N MET A 59 -7.09 -3.87 7.26
CA MET A 59 -7.93 -2.75 7.64
C MET A 59 -8.61 -3.01 8.99
N PRO A 60 -8.60 -2.03 9.91
CA PRO A 60 -9.39 -2.11 11.12
C PRO A 60 -10.88 -2.12 10.82
N GLN A 61 -11.66 -2.61 11.77
CA GLN A 61 -13.10 -2.46 11.79
C GLN A 61 -13.48 -1.61 13.00
N ASP A 62 -14.54 -0.82 12.83
CA ASP A 62 -15.17 -0.13 13.96
C ASP A 62 -15.71 -1.14 14.97
N GLN A 63 -15.72 -0.74 16.24
CA GLN A 63 -16.17 -1.59 17.34
C GLN A 63 -16.96 -0.76 18.35
N GLY A 64 -18.20 -1.19 18.65
CA GLY A 64 -19.11 -0.46 19.52
C GLY A 64 -19.41 0.95 18.99
N MET A 65 -19.14 1.97 19.80
CA MET A 65 -19.22 3.39 19.38
C MET A 65 -17.88 3.95 18.89
N GLY A 66 -16.82 3.12 18.85
CA GLY A 66 -15.50 3.53 18.41
C GLY A 66 -15.37 3.48 16.89
N GLN A 67 -14.78 4.52 16.32
CA GLN A 67 -14.45 4.62 14.91
C GLN A 67 -12.94 4.65 14.72
N TRP A 68 -12.42 3.85 13.79
CA TRP A 68 -11.03 3.97 13.41
C TRP A 68 -10.85 5.16 12.46
N ASP A 69 -9.73 5.86 12.62
CA ASP A 69 -9.37 7.04 11.81
C ASP A 69 -8.13 6.78 10.95
N CYS A 70 -7.14 6.08 11.51
CA CYS A 70 -5.89 5.77 10.82
C CYS A 70 -5.33 4.40 11.23
N THR A 71 -4.69 3.72 10.29
CA THR A 71 -3.97 2.46 10.51
C THR A 71 -2.54 2.51 9.96
N LYS A 72 -1.70 1.63 10.52
CA LYS A 72 -0.31 1.40 10.12
C LYS A 72 -0.18 -0.01 9.57
N VAL A 73 0.06 -0.14 8.28
CA VAL A 73 0.32 -1.44 7.65
C VAL A 73 1.83 -1.57 7.38
N PRO A 74 2.53 -2.56 7.96
CA PRO A 74 3.96 -2.69 7.75
C PRO A 74 4.25 -3.08 6.29
N PHE A 75 5.28 -2.48 5.70
CA PHE A 75 5.72 -2.85 4.34
C PHE A 75 6.11 -4.32 4.25
N SER A 76 6.59 -4.93 5.35
CA SER A 76 6.91 -6.36 5.41
C SER A 76 5.72 -7.28 5.14
N ALA A 77 4.47 -6.82 5.31
CA ALA A 77 3.27 -7.57 4.90
C ALA A 77 3.23 -7.86 3.40
N PHE A 78 3.96 -7.08 2.59
CA PHE A 78 3.97 -7.17 1.13
C PHE A 78 5.33 -7.60 0.57
N THR A 79 6.13 -8.33 1.35
CA THR A 79 7.52 -8.69 0.98
C THR A 79 7.61 -9.43 -0.35
N GLU A 80 6.66 -10.33 -0.63
CA GLU A 80 6.64 -11.15 -1.84
C GLU A 80 6.22 -10.37 -3.09
N GLN A 81 5.48 -9.26 -2.91
CA GLN A 81 5.01 -8.40 -3.99
C GLN A 81 6.06 -7.37 -4.44
N PHE A 82 7.12 -7.15 -3.65
CA PHE A 82 8.17 -6.19 -4.01
C PHE A 82 9.04 -6.71 -5.16
N ALA A 83 8.79 -6.18 -6.35
CA ALA A 83 9.60 -6.43 -7.54
C ALA A 83 10.53 -5.25 -7.85
N SER A 84 11.72 -5.56 -8.35
CA SER A 84 12.57 -4.55 -8.98
C SER A 84 11.92 -4.08 -10.28
N LEU A 85 11.99 -2.79 -10.58
CA LEU A 85 11.59 -2.31 -11.89
C LEU A 85 12.65 -2.69 -12.93
N ASP A 86 12.29 -3.55 -13.87
CA ASP A 86 13.00 -3.63 -15.13
C ASP A 86 12.58 -2.41 -15.97
N ARG A 87 13.48 -1.43 -16.14
CA ARG A 87 13.21 -0.21 -16.94
C ARG A 87 12.79 -0.48 -18.40
N ASN A 88 12.91 -1.72 -18.86
CA ASN A 88 12.55 -2.18 -20.21
C ASN A 88 11.17 -2.87 -20.27
N LYS A 89 10.43 -2.96 -19.17
CA LYS A 89 9.06 -3.48 -19.15
C LYS A 89 8.16 -2.49 -18.43
N SER A 90 7.30 -1.81 -19.18
CA SER A 90 6.25 -0.97 -18.59
C SER A 90 5.32 -1.83 -17.74
N PRO A 91 5.05 -1.47 -16.48
CA PRO A 91 3.91 -2.00 -15.75
C PRO A 91 2.67 -1.34 -16.34
N ILE A 92 1.74 -2.18 -16.78
CA ILE A 92 0.44 -1.81 -17.36
C ILE A 92 -0.41 -1.12 -16.28
#